data_AF-A0A3C0EWH4-F1
#
_entry.id   AF-A0A3C0EWH4-F1
#
_cell.length_a   1.000
_cell.length_b   1.000
_cell.length_c   1.000
_cell.angle_alpha   90.00
_cell.angle_beta   90.00
_cell.angle_gamma   90.00
#
_symmetry.space_group_name_H-M   'P 1'
#
loop_
_entity.id
_entity.type
_entity.pdbx_description
1 polymer ?
#
loop_
_entity_poly.entity_id
_entity_poly.type
_entity_poly.pdbx_seq_one_letter_code
_entity_poly.pdbx_strand_id
1 'polypeptide(L)'
;MKVLGIETSCDETGVAVYDSGRGLLADCLFSQVSIHASYGGVIPELASRDHIRKTLPLIKQVIKEAEIEAAELDGVAYTAGPGLVGALLVGATIGRSLALGW
;
A
#
# COMPACT_ATOMS: atom_id res chain seq x y z
N MET A 1 -13.66 3.27 -13.80
CA MET A 1 -13.34 2.29 -12.75
C MET A 1 -12.22 2.87 -11.91
N LYS A 2 -12.44 3.08 -10.62
CA LYS A 2 -11.46 3.57 -9.64
C LYS A 2 -10.93 2.39 -8.83
N VAL A 3 -9.61 2.19 -8.83
CA VAL A 3 -8.96 1.09 -8.12
C VAL A 3 -7.94 1.65 -7.14
N LEU A 4 -8.02 1.19 -5.89
CA LEU A 4 -6.98 1.38 -4.88
C LEU A 4 -5.91 0.30 -5.06
N GLY A 5 -4.66 0.69 -5.30
CA GLY A 5 -3.50 -0.20 -5.34
C GLY A 5 -2.68 -0.14 -4.06
N ILE A 6 -2.22 -1.28 -3.56
CA ILE A 6 -1.39 -1.42 -2.35
C ILE A 6 -0.14 -2.26 -2.67
N GLU A 7 1.04 -1.69 -2.44
CA GLU A 7 2.35 -2.29 -2.68
C GLU A 7 3.14 -2.40 -1.36
N THR A 8 3.53 -3.63 -0.99
CA THR A 8 4.25 -3.96 0.26
C THR A 8 5.19 -5.18 0.09
N SER A 9 5.74 -5.39 -1.10
CA SER A 9 6.52 -6.62 -1.41
C SER A 9 7.90 -6.66 -0.78
N CYS A 10 8.53 -5.51 -0.49
CA CYS A 10 9.88 -5.40 0.05
C CYS A 10 9.99 -4.35 1.16
N ASP A 11 10.55 -3.16 0.88
CA ASP A 11 10.83 -2.11 1.87
C ASP A 11 10.19 -0.74 1.51
N GLU A 12 9.36 -0.71 0.47
CA GLU A 12 8.50 0.41 0.10
C GLU A 12 7.03 0.11 0.42
N THR A 13 6.37 1.05 1.10
CA THR A 13 4.90 1.05 1.20
C THR A 13 4.36 2.03 0.17
N GLY A 14 3.80 1.52 -0.92
CA GLY A 14 3.18 2.31 -1.98
C GLY A 14 1.67 2.18 -1.95
N VAL A 15 0.97 3.31 -2.14
CA VAL A 15 -0.49 3.33 -2.29
C VAL A 15 -0.86 4.28 -3.41
N ALA A 16 -1.83 3.91 -4.25
CA ALA A 16 -2.31 4.75 -5.33
C ALA A 16 -3.79 4.55 -5.62
N VAL A 17 -4.46 5.57 -6.15
CA VAL A 17 -5.80 5.45 -6.74
C VAL A 17 -5.70 5.76 -8.23
N TYR A 18 -6.12 4.80 -9.04
CA TYR A 18 -6.14 4.92 -10.50
C TYR A 18 -7.56 4.86 -11.03
N ASP A 19 -7.93 5.80 -11.89
CA ASP A 19 -9.20 5.84 -12.60
C ASP A 19 -8.99 5.50 -14.09
N SER A 20 -9.75 4.54 -14.62
CA SER A 20 -9.63 4.09 -16.00
C SER A 20 -9.88 5.16 -17.08
N GLY A 21 -10.60 6.24 -16.75
CA GLY A 21 -10.88 7.35 -17.66
C GLY A 21 -10.02 8.60 -17.41
N ARG A 22 -9.60 8.83 -16.16
CA ARG A 22 -8.82 10.03 -15.76
C ARG A 22 -7.35 9.77 -15.51
N GLY A 23 -6.92 8.51 -15.43
CA GLY A 23 -5.56 8.11 -15.10
C GLY A 23 -5.29 8.10 -13.59
N LEU A 24 -4.05 8.39 -13.20
CA LEU A 24 -3.65 8.42 -11.79
C LEU A 24 -4.30 9.62 -11.08
N LEU A 25 -5.10 9.36 -10.05
CA LEU A 25 -5.73 10.42 -9.26
C LEU A 25 -4.84 10.91 -8.12
N ALA A 26 -4.21 9.98 -7.40
CA ALA A 26 -3.23 10.27 -6.36
C ALA A 26 -2.34 9.04 -6.10
N ASP A 27 -1.13 9.27 -5.62
CA ASP A 27 -0.23 8.25 -5.09
C ASP A 27 0.54 8.77 -3.87
N CYS A 28 1.05 7.84 -3.07
CA CYS A 28 2.02 8.17 -2.04
C CYS A 28 2.94 6.98 -1.79
N LEU A 29 4.14 7.28 -1.30
CA LEU A 29 5.19 6.31 -1.09
C LEU A 29 5.93 6.59 0.22
N PHE A 30 6.14 5.55 1.00
CA PHE A 30 7.09 5.56 2.12
C PHE A 30 8.18 4.53 1.87
N SER A 31 9.43 4.98 1.80
CA SER A 31 10.60 4.11 1.67
C SER A 31 11.28 3.92 3.02
N GLN A 32 11.67 2.67 3.31
CA GLN A 32 12.36 2.29 4.54
C GLN A 32 13.89 2.27 4.38
N VAL A 33 14.45 2.74 3.25
CA VAL A 33 15.90 2.70 2.98
C VAL A 33 16.75 3.20 4.17
N SER A 34 16.31 4.26 4.87
CA SER A 34 17.04 4.82 6.00
C SER A 34 17.16 3.87 7.20
N ILE A 35 16.15 3.03 7.48
CA ILE A 35 16.23 2.06 8.58
C ILE A 35 17.15 0.89 8.22
N HIS A 36 17.06 0.41 6.97
CA HIS A 36 17.80 -0.76 6.49
C HIS A 36 19.27 -0.43 6.18
N ALA A 37 19.59 0.84 5.86
CA ALA A 37 20.95 1.28 5.57
C ALA A 37 21.96 0.94 6.69
N SER A 38 21.54 1.00 7.95
CA SER A 38 22.40 0.65 9.09
C SER A 38 22.73 -0.85 9.20
N TYR A 39 22.00 -1.70 8.48
CA TYR A 39 22.18 -3.15 8.46
C TYR A 39 22.81 -3.68 7.16
N GLY A 40 23.04 -2.82 6.16
CA GLY A 40 23.61 -3.21 4.87
C GLY A 40 22.68 -4.03 3.97
N GLY A 41 21.38 -4.08 4.29
CA GLY A 41 20.38 -4.81 3.52
C GLY A 41 19.03 -4.80 4.23
N VAL A 42 17.98 -5.20 3.49
CA VAL A 42 16.62 -5.24 4.02
C VAL A 42 16.51 -6.29 5.12
N ILE A 43 16.05 -5.88 6.30
CA ILE A 43 15.72 -6.77 7.41
C ILE A 43 14.21 -7.10 7.35
N PRO A 44 13.81 -8.33 6.99
CA PRO A 44 12.40 -8.64 6.69
C PRO A 44 11.41 -8.34 7.83
N GLU A 45 11.82 -8.55 9.08
CA GLU A 45 10.99 -8.25 10.26
C GLU A 45 10.77 -6.75 10.44
N LEU A 46 11.82 -5.93 10.25
CA LEU A 46 11.69 -4.47 10.33
C LEU A 46 10.79 -3.95 9.21
N ALA A 47 10.91 -4.52 8.02
CA ALA A 47 10.08 -4.13 6.89
C ALA A 47 8.60 -4.41 7.12
N SER A 48 8.29 -5.62 7.60
CA SER A 48 6.93 -6.02 7.95
C SER A 48 6.30 -5.07 8.99
N ARG A 49 7.06 -4.67 10.02
CA ARG A 49 6.59 -3.73 11.05
C ARG A 49 6.31 -2.33 10.50
N ASP A 50 7.15 -1.84 9.60
CA ASP A 50 6.94 -0.52 9.02
C ASP A 50 5.76 -0.50 8.05
N HIS A 51 5.53 -1.55 7.27
CA HIS A 51 4.30 -1.67 6.48
C HIS A 51 3.04 -1.56 7.35
N ILE A 52 3.00 -2.22 8.52
CA ILE A 52 1.86 -2.14 9.45
C ILE A 52 1.62 -0.69 9.88
N ARG A 53 2.70 0.04 10.20
CA ARG A 53 2.61 1.44 10.66
C ARG A 53 2.17 2.39 9.56
N LYS A 54 2.49 2.10 8.30
CA LYS A 54 2.41 3.07 7.20
C LYS A 54 1.23 2.84 6.27
N THR A 55 0.80 1.60 6.06
CA THR A 55 -0.21 1.27 5.03
C THR A 55 -1.53 2.01 5.24
N LEU A 56 -2.15 1.92 6.43
CA LEU A 56 -3.42 2.60 6.69
C LEU A 56 -3.34 4.14 6.64
N PRO A 57 -2.33 4.80 7.24
CA PRO A 57 -2.15 6.24 7.06
C PRO A 57 -2.01 6.68 5.60
N LEU A 58 -1.23 5.93 4.80
CA LEU A 58 -1.02 6.22 3.38
C LEU A 58 -2.31 6.03 2.56
N ILE A 59 -3.11 5.00 2.85
CA ILE A 59 -4.44 4.83 2.24
C ILE A 59 -5.33 6.03 2.52
N LYS A 60 -5.41 6.48 3.78
CA LYS A 60 -6.21 7.68 4.13
C LYS A 60 -5.72 8.93 3.42
N GLN A 61 -4.40 9.08 3.28
CA GLN A 61 -3.80 10.20 2.56
C GLN A 61 -4.20 10.18 1.09
N VAL A 62 -4.06 9.04 0.40
CA VAL A 62 -4.35 8.93 -1.04
C VAL A 62 -5.83 9.12 -1.33
N ILE A 63 -6.72 8.58 -0.50
CA ILE A 63 -8.18 8.80 -0.66
C ILE A 63 -8.51 10.29 -0.55
N LYS A 64 -7.91 10.98 0.42
CA LYS A 64 -8.08 12.42 0.59
C LYS A 64 -7.51 13.22 -0.60
N GLU A 65 -6.32 12.89 -1.06
CA GLU A 65 -5.65 13.57 -2.17
C GLU A 65 -6.33 13.31 -3.53
N ALA A 66 -6.93 12.13 -3.70
CA ALA A 66 -7.74 11.79 -4.87
C ALA A 66 -9.11 12.49 -4.87
N GLU A 67 -9.49 13.15 -3.77
CA GLU A 67 -10.77 13.83 -3.57
C GLU A 67 -11.98 12.90 -3.82
N ILE A 68 -11.90 11.66 -3.32
CA ILE A 68 -12.99 10.67 -3.40
C ILE A 68 -13.37 10.13 -2.03
N GLU A 69 -14.55 9.55 -1.94
CA GLU A 69 -14.96 8.71 -0.82
C GLU A 69 -14.58 7.24 -1.05
N ALA A 70 -14.35 6.48 0.03
CA ALA A 70 -14.00 5.06 -0.07
C ALA A 70 -15.06 4.23 -0.81
N ALA A 71 -16.34 4.61 -0.68
CA ALA A 71 -17.47 3.97 -1.36
C ALA A 71 -17.50 4.20 -2.89
N GLU A 72 -16.65 5.08 -3.41
CA GLU A 72 -16.51 5.30 -4.86
C GLU A 72 -15.47 4.38 -5.53
N LEU A 73 -14.77 3.56 -4.75
CA LEU A 73 -13.82 2.58 -5.28
C LEU A 73 -14.57 1.37 -5.85
N ASP A 74 -14.19 0.97 -7.05
CA ASP A 74 -14.72 -0.21 -7.73
C ASP A 74 -13.91 -1.48 -7.41
N GLY A 75 -12.71 -1.32 -6.82
CA GLY A 75 -11.87 -2.44 -6.45
C GLY A 75 -10.64 -2.06 -5.65
N VAL A 76 -10.09 -3.06 -4.94
CA VAL A 76 -8.82 -2.99 -4.22
C VAL A 76 -7.87 -4.03 -4.79
N ALA A 77 -6.75 -3.57 -5.34
CA ALA A 77 -5.64 -4.38 -5.80
C ALA A 77 -4.51 -4.35 -4.78
N TYR A 78 -3.85 -5.49 -4.57
CA TYR A 78 -2.66 -5.58 -3.74
C TYR A 78 -1.66 -6.55 -4.35
N THR A 79 -0.39 -6.34 -4.05
CA THR A 79 0.67 -7.24 -4.48
C THR A 79 0.64 -8.54 -3.69
N ALA A 80 0.31 -9.64 -4.36
CA ALA A 80 0.26 -10.98 -3.77
C ALA A 80 1.61 -11.73 -3.85
N GLY A 81 2.54 -11.23 -4.66
CA GLY A 81 3.88 -11.79 -4.81
C GLY A 81 4.45 -11.57 -6.22
N PRO A 82 5.74 -11.90 -6.45
CA PRO A 82 6.72 -12.39 -5.45
C PRO A 82 7.14 -11.30 -4.44
N GLY A 83 7.82 -11.68 -3.35
CA GLY A 83 8.27 -10.72 -2.32
C GLY A 83 8.56 -11.36 -0.95
N LEU A 84 8.84 -10.51 0.04
CA LEU A 84 9.06 -10.92 1.44
C LEU A 84 7.72 -11.31 2.08
N VAL A 85 7.58 -12.56 2.51
CA VAL A 85 6.29 -13.10 3.00
C VAL A 85 5.64 -12.26 4.10
N GLY A 86 6.44 -11.76 5.07
CA GLY A 86 5.93 -10.92 6.16
C GLY A 86 5.42 -9.57 5.66
N ALA A 87 6.11 -8.96 4.69
CA ALA A 87 5.74 -7.69 4.09
C ALA A 87 4.48 -7.84 3.22
N LEU A 88 4.46 -8.84 2.33
CA LEU A 88 3.32 -9.17 1.45
C LEU A 88 2.04 -9.39 2.24
N LEU A 89 2.11 -10.11 3.37
CA LEU A 89 0.94 -10.39 4.21
C LEU A 89 0.30 -9.11 4.75
N VAL A 90 1.07 -8.04 4.98
CA VAL A 90 0.52 -6.76 5.47
C VAL A 90 -0.39 -6.14 4.40
N GLY A 91 0.11 -5.95 3.18
CA GLY A 91 -0.70 -5.40 2.09
C GLY A 91 -1.88 -6.30 1.72
N ALA A 92 -1.66 -7.62 1.68
CA ALA A 92 -2.72 -8.58 1.33
C ALA A 92 -3.85 -8.62 2.36
N THR A 93 -3.53 -8.66 3.66
CA THR A 93 -4.54 -8.70 4.73
C THR A 93 -5.32 -7.39 4.82
N ILE A 94 -4.65 -6.24 4.71
CA ILE A 94 -5.31 -4.93 4.67
C ILE A 94 -6.15 -4.80 3.41
N GLY A 95 -5.59 -5.03 2.22
CA GLY A 95 -6.32 -4.90 0.96
C GLY A 95 -7.55 -5.80 0.89
N ARG A 96 -7.42 -7.06 1.31
CA ARG A 96 -8.54 -8.01 1.30
C ARG A 96 -9.61 -7.67 2.33
N SER A 97 -9.24 -7.17 3.49
CA SER A 97 -10.21 -6.76 4.52
C SER A 97 -10.95 -5.47 4.13
N LEU A 98 -10.26 -4.50 3.52
CA LEU A 98 -10.90 -3.30 2.99
C LEU A 98 -11.88 -3.64 1.87
N ALA A 99 -11.51 -4.51 0.94
CA ALA A 99 -12.41 -4.95 -0.14
C ALA A 99 -13.69 -5.66 0.36
N LEU A 100 -13.67 -6.20 1.58
CA LEU A 100 -14.84 -6.82 2.21
C LEU A 100 -15.65 -5.83 3.05
N GLY A 101 -14.99 -4.83 3.63
CA GLY A 101 -15.59 -3.91 4.60
C GLY A 101 -16.06 -2.56 4.02
N TRP A 102 -15.62 -2.20 2.81
CA TRP A 102 -16.06 -1.00 2.09
C TRP A 102 -17.19 -1.28 1.12
#